data_AF-A0A674K5H9-F1
#
_entry.id   AF-A0A674K5H9-F1
#
_cell.length_a   1.000
_cell.length_b   1.000
_cell.length_c   1.000
_cell.angle_alpha   90.00
_cell.angle_beta   90.00
_cell.angle_gamma   90.00
#
_symmetry.space_group_name_H-M   'P 1'
#
loop_
_entity.id
_entity.type
_entity.pdbx_description
1 polymer ?
#
loop_
_entity_poly.entity_id
_entity_poly.type
_entity_poly.pdbx_seq_one_letter_code
_entity_poly.pdbx_strand_id
1 'polypeptide(L)'
;MWYKSSGPGDFEEPIAFDGTRMSKEEDSIWFRPTVVQDSGLYACVIRNSTYCMKVSISLTVGENDTGLCYNSKMKYFEKAELSKSKEISCPDIEDFLILYREPEILWVVWYDTHW
;
A
#
# COMPACT_ATOMS: atom_id res chain seq x y z
N MET A 1 -17.25 8.62 4.23
CA MET A 1 -16.65 8.87 5.55
C MET A 1 -15.58 7.83 5.78
N TRP A 2 -14.53 8.16 6.51
CA TRP A 2 -13.40 7.28 6.73
C TRP A 2 -13.14 7.11 8.23
N TYR A 3 -12.94 5.86 8.65
CA TYR A 3 -12.65 5.48 10.03
C TYR A 3 -11.42 4.57 10.06
N LYS A 4 -10.67 4.58 11.18
CA LYS A 4 -9.53 3.71 11.40
C LYS A 4 -9.76 2.83 12.63
N SER A 5 -9.35 1.57 12.56
CA SER A 5 -9.15 0.71 13.73
C SER A 5 -7.76 0.07 13.69
N SER A 6 -7.24 -0.34 14.85
CA SER A 6 -5.94 -1.02 14.95
C SER A 6 -5.98 -2.44 14.40
N GLY A 7 -7.12 -3.12 14.50
CA GLY A 7 -7.32 -4.46 14.00
C GLY A 7 -8.79 -4.88 13.91
N PRO A 8 -9.06 -6.13 13.51
CA PRO A 8 -10.42 -6.66 13.40
C PRO A 8 -11.08 -6.74 14.79
N GLY A 9 -12.27 -6.15 14.93
CA GLY A 9 -13.02 -6.16 16.18
C GLY A 9 -12.66 -5.03 17.15
N ASP A 10 -11.63 -4.24 16.85
CA ASP A 10 -11.30 -3.03 17.60
C ASP A 10 -12.28 -1.90 17.26
N PHE A 11 -12.33 -0.90 18.15
CA PHE A 11 -13.16 0.28 17.95
C PHE A 11 -12.67 1.11 16.75
N GLU A 12 -13.62 1.68 16.02
CA GLU A 12 -13.37 2.53 14.86
C GLU A 12 -13.47 4.00 15.23
N GLU A 13 -12.39 4.73 15.00
CA GLU A 13 -12.33 6.17 15.25
C GLU A 13 -12.40 6.95 13.93
N PRO A 14 -13.13 8.08 13.88
CA PRO A 14 -13.15 8.93 12.69
C PRO A 14 -11.74 9.48 12.43
N ILE A 15 -11.33 9.48 11.17
CA ILE A 15 -10.00 9.98 10.79
C ILE A 15 -10.01 11.50 10.69
N ALA A 16 -9.08 12.15 11.39
CA ALA A 16 -8.79 13.57 11.24
C ALA A 16 -7.69 13.76 10.17
N PHE A 17 -8.05 14.32 9.02
CA PHE A 17 -7.12 14.62 7.93
C PHE A 17 -6.44 15.96 8.17
N ASP A 18 -5.11 15.99 8.16
CA ASP A 18 -4.31 17.21 8.28
C ASP A 18 -4.16 17.96 6.94
N GLY A 19 -4.48 17.29 5.82
CA GLY A 19 -4.41 17.85 4.47
C GLY A 19 -3.00 18.01 3.91
N THR A 20 -1.96 17.67 4.67
CA THR A 20 -0.55 17.79 4.26
C THR A 20 0.09 16.41 4.12
N ARG A 21 0.22 15.68 5.23
CA ARG A 21 0.75 14.31 5.25
C ARG A 21 -0.36 13.30 4.97
N MET A 22 -1.55 13.52 5.52
CA MET A 22 -2.71 12.65 5.33
C MET A 22 -3.90 13.47 4.82
N SER A 23 -4.17 13.36 3.53
CA SER A 23 -5.27 14.06 2.86
C SER A 23 -6.33 13.09 2.37
N LYS A 24 -7.58 13.54 2.38
CA LYS A 24 -8.69 12.87 1.69
C LYS A 24 -8.89 13.55 0.35
N GLU A 25 -8.72 12.81 -0.74
CA GLU A 25 -8.89 13.31 -2.10
C GLU A 25 -9.88 12.38 -2.80
N GLU A 26 -11.01 12.94 -3.23
CA GLU A 26 -12.12 12.18 -3.81
C GLU A 26 -12.60 11.01 -2.93
N ASP A 27 -12.40 9.78 -3.41
CA ASP A 27 -12.75 8.51 -2.78
C ASP A 27 -11.55 7.83 -2.09
N SER A 28 -10.39 8.48 -2.06
CA SER A 28 -9.12 7.91 -1.62
C SER A 28 -8.49 8.69 -0.45
N ILE A 29 -7.60 8.02 0.29
CA ILE A 29 -6.73 8.63 1.30
C ILE A 29 -5.31 8.62 0.76
N TRP A 30 -4.66 9.77 0.78
CA TRP A 30 -3.25 9.90 0.42
C TRP A 30 -2.40 10.04 1.67
N PHE A 31 -1.28 9.30 1.68
CA PHE A 31 -0.26 9.36 2.71
C PHE A 31 1.06 9.85 2.11
N ARG A 32 1.63 10.93 2.64
CA ARG A 32 2.78 11.64 2.07
C ARG A 32 3.71 12.16 3.19
N PRO A 33 4.68 11.35 3.68
CA PRO A 33 4.82 9.91 3.51
C PRO A 33 3.99 9.12 4.53
N THR A 34 4.03 7.80 4.39
CA THR A 34 3.53 6.84 5.39
C THR A 34 4.47 6.75 6.60
N VAL A 35 3.91 6.43 7.76
CA VAL A 35 4.64 6.08 8.98
C VAL A 35 4.13 4.74 9.53
N VAL A 36 4.94 4.02 10.31
CA VAL A 36 4.59 2.69 10.83
C VAL A 36 3.25 2.68 11.59
N GLN A 37 2.96 3.77 12.32
CA GLN A 37 1.73 3.99 13.07
C GLN A 37 0.48 4.13 12.17
N ASP A 38 0.64 4.35 10.88
CA ASP A 38 -0.48 4.37 9.94
C ASP A 38 -1.06 2.96 9.70
N SER A 39 -0.35 1.89 10.07
CA SER A 39 -0.87 0.51 9.97
C SER A 39 -2.21 0.35 10.69
N GLY A 40 -3.12 -0.41 10.08
CA GLY A 40 -4.46 -0.67 10.62
C GLY A 40 -5.49 -0.95 9.54
N LEU A 41 -6.76 -0.97 9.95
CA LEU A 41 -7.90 -1.13 9.04
C LEU A 41 -8.57 0.22 8.82
N TYR A 42 -8.73 0.58 7.55
CA TYR A 42 -9.38 1.81 7.10
C TYR A 42 -10.77 1.47 6.55
N ALA A 43 -11.80 1.84 7.28
CA ALA A 43 -13.19 1.63 6.87
C ALA A 43 -13.70 2.80 6.04
N CYS A 44 -14.02 2.54 4.77
CA CYS A 44 -14.74 3.47 3.91
C CYS A 44 -16.25 3.23 4.08
N VAL A 45 -16.96 4.28 4.50
CA VAL A 45 -18.41 4.26 4.71
C VAL A 45 -19.09 5.25 3.76
N ILE A 46 -19.92 4.73 2.87
CA ILE A 46 -20.81 5.52 2.00
C ILE A 46 -22.22 5.40 2.56
N ARG A 47 -22.81 6.53 2.95
CA ARG A 47 -24.13 6.57 3.59
C ARG A 47 -25.01 7.65 3.00
N ASN A 48 -26.26 7.28 2.71
CA ASN A 48 -27.39 8.16 2.42
C ASN A 48 -28.59 7.75 3.30
N SER A 49 -29.76 8.38 3.15
CA SER A 49 -30.94 8.17 4.00
C SER A 49 -31.44 6.72 4.06
N THR A 50 -31.35 5.98 2.95
CA THR A 50 -31.83 4.59 2.82
C THR A 50 -30.71 3.57 2.58
N TYR A 51 -29.48 4.03 2.40
CA TYR A 51 -28.37 3.17 1.97
C TYR A 51 -27.13 3.41 2.83
N CYS A 52 -26.51 2.33 3.29
CA CYS A 52 -25.23 2.38 3.99
C CYS A 52 -24.38 1.20 3.53
N MET A 53 -23.25 1.49 2.90
CA MET A 53 -22.23 0.52 2.54
C MET A 53 -20.96 0.83 3.30
N LYS A 54 -20.30 -0.22 3.78
CA LYS A 54 -19.03 -0.14 4.49
C LYS A 54 -18.11 -1.25 3.98
N VAL A 55 -16.87 -0.87 3.67
CA VAL A 55 -15.78 -1.79 3.34
C VAL A 55 -14.56 -1.43 4.18
N SER A 56 -13.83 -2.43 4.65
CA SER A 56 -12.59 -2.25 5.41
C SER A 56 -11.40 -2.64 4.54
N ILE A 57 -10.42 -1.74 4.47
CA ILE A 57 -9.19 -1.90 3.69
C ILE A 57 -8.03 -2.04 4.67
N SER A 58 -7.17 -3.03 4.48
CA SER A 58 -5.99 -3.21 5.33
C SER A 58 -4.81 -2.41 4.80
N LEU A 59 -4.18 -1.63 5.67
CA LEU A 59 -2.90 -0.97 5.40
C LEU A 59 -1.85 -1.49 6.37
N THR A 60 -0.73 -1.97 5.81
CA THR A 60 0.42 -2.42 6.59
C THR A 60 1.63 -1.61 6.17
N VAL A 61 2.24 -0.89 7.10
CA VAL A 61 3.47 -0.12 6.90
C VAL A 61 4.58 -0.81 7.68
N GLY A 62 5.48 -1.48 6.98
CA GLY A 62 6.62 -2.20 7.54
C GLY A 62 7.95 -1.48 7.33
N GLU A 63 8.91 -1.78 8.18
CA GLU A 63 10.32 -1.42 7.96
C GLU A 63 11.02 -2.49 7.13
N ASN A 64 12.14 -2.14 6.50
CA ASN A 64 12.96 -3.11 5.79
C ASN A 64 13.59 -4.12 6.77
N ASP A 65 13.80 -5.34 6.29
CA ASP A 65 14.55 -6.32 7.06
C ASP A 65 16.02 -5.86 7.22
N THR A 66 16.66 -6.25 8.32
CA THR A 66 18.02 -5.81 8.65
C THR A 66 19.00 -6.17 7.53
N GLY A 67 19.64 -5.14 6.95
CA GLY A 67 20.62 -5.32 5.87
C GLY A 67 20.03 -5.48 4.46
N LEU A 68 18.71 -5.41 4.31
CA LEU A 68 18.00 -5.52 3.03
C LEU A 68 17.27 -4.22 2.69
N CYS A 69 16.91 -4.03 1.41
CA CYS A 69 16.12 -2.89 0.95
C CYS A 69 14.62 -3.18 0.86
N TYR A 70 14.17 -4.31 1.40
CA TYR A 70 12.79 -4.77 1.35
C TYR A 70 12.41 -5.49 2.65
N ASN A 71 11.11 -5.68 2.85
CA ASN A 71 10.57 -6.50 3.94
C ASN A 71 10.15 -7.88 3.40
N SER A 72 10.68 -8.98 3.95
CA SER A 72 10.42 -10.32 3.42
C SER A 72 8.96 -10.78 3.52
N LYS A 73 8.14 -10.11 4.34
CA LYS A 73 6.70 -10.35 4.47
C LYS A 73 5.87 -9.57 3.45
N MET A 74 6.46 -8.58 2.75
CA MET A 74 5.78 -7.69 1.80
C MET A 74 6.46 -7.79 0.43
N LYS A 75 6.18 -8.88 -0.30
CA LYS A 75 6.80 -9.15 -1.61
C LYS A 75 5.82 -9.79 -2.58
N TYR A 76 6.00 -9.49 -3.86
CA TYR A 76 5.34 -10.19 -4.96
C TYR A 76 6.04 -11.52 -5.22
N PHE A 77 5.26 -12.55 -5.52
CA PHE A 77 5.77 -13.87 -5.86
C PHE A 77 5.44 -14.18 -7.30
N GLU A 78 6.48 -14.44 -8.10
CA GLU A 78 6.33 -14.82 -9.48
C GLU A 78 7.01 -16.17 -9.74
N LYS A 79 6.40 -16.96 -10.64
CA LYS A 79 6.97 -18.21 -11.13
C LYS A 79 7.41 -18.03 -12.57
N ALA A 80 8.58 -18.56 -12.88
CA ALA A 80 9.11 -18.64 -14.24
C ALA A 80 9.32 -20.11 -14.59
N GLU A 81 9.07 -20.46 -15.85
CA GLU A 81 9.36 -21.79 -16.36
C GLU A 81 10.78 -21.82 -16.94
N LEU A 82 11.50 -22.92 -16.68
CA LEU A 82 12.78 -23.17 -17.34
C LEU A 82 12.58 -23.13 -18.86
N SER A 83 13.58 -22.62 -19.58
CA SER A 83 13.60 -22.45 -21.04
C SER A 83 12.53 -21.52 -21.65
N LYS A 84 11.73 -20.81 -20.83
CA LYS A 84 10.82 -19.75 -21.30
C LYS A 84 11.30 -18.36 -20.85
N SER A 85 11.01 -17.35 -21.67
CA SER A 85 11.19 -15.95 -21.27
C SER A 85 10.17 -15.56 -20.21
N LYS A 86 10.57 -14.68 -19.30
CA LYS A 86 9.70 -14.12 -18.27
C LYS A 86 9.96 -12.63 -18.18
N GLU A 87 8.89 -11.85 -18.25
CA GLU A 87 8.89 -10.43 -17.98
C GLU A 87 8.51 -10.21 -16.51
N ILE A 88 9.22 -9.29 -15.85
CA ILE A 88 8.95 -8.82 -14.49
C ILE A 88 8.65 -7.33 -14.60
N SER A 89 7.49 -6.92 -14.13
CA SER A 89 7.07 -5.52 -14.10
C SER A 89 7.19 -4.93 -12.68
N CYS A 90 7.20 -3.61 -12.58
CA CYS A 90 7.10 -2.90 -11.30
C CYS A 90 5.62 -2.54 -11.08
N PRO A 91 4.86 -3.32 -10.28
CA PRO A 91 3.41 -3.14 -10.13
C PRO A 91 3.06 -1.97 -9.21
N ASP A 92 1.81 -1.52 -9.28
CA ASP A 92 1.19 -0.58 -8.33
C ASP A 92 1.89 0.79 -8.24
N ILE A 93 2.36 1.32 -9.39
CA ILE A 93 3.05 2.62 -9.51
C ILE A 93 2.26 3.64 -10.33
N GLU A 94 1.04 3.35 -10.74
CA GLU A 94 0.24 4.12 -11.70
C GLU A 94 0.07 5.57 -11.25
N ASP A 95 -0.16 5.77 -9.96
CA ASP A 95 -0.34 7.08 -9.31
C ASP A 95 0.93 7.95 -9.31
N PHE A 96 2.10 7.36 -9.56
CA PHE A 96 3.38 8.07 -9.64
C PHE A 96 3.85 8.33 -11.07
N LEU A 97 3.14 7.79 -12.08
CA LEU A 97 3.49 7.99 -13.48
C LEU A 97 3.08 9.41 -13.93
N ILE A 98 4.01 10.10 -14.57
CA ILE A 98 3.76 11.42 -15.15
C ILE A 98 3.58 11.27 -16.65
N LEU A 99 2.49 11.81 -17.19
CA LEU A 99 2.24 11.82 -18.63
C LEU A 99 3.44 12.41 -19.38
N TYR A 100 3.87 11.74 -20.45
CA TYR A 100 4.99 12.14 -21.29
C TYR A 100 6.37 12.11 -20.62
N ARG A 101 6.49 11.46 -19.46
CA ARG A 101 7.78 11.20 -18.82
C ARG A 101 7.91 9.72 -18.51
N GLU A 102 8.88 9.07 -19.15
CA GLU A 102 9.22 7.70 -18.79
C GLU A 102 9.86 7.68 -17.39
N PRO A 103 9.41 6.80 -16.49
CA PRO A 103 10.01 6.69 -15.16
C PRO A 103 11.40 6.06 -15.27
N GLU A 104 12.37 6.64 -14.58
CA GLU A 104 13.68 6.04 -14.42
C GLU A 104 13.63 5.00 -13.29
N ILE A 105 13.45 3.73 -13.65
CA ILE A 105 13.37 2.61 -12.68
C ILE A 105 14.72 1.90 -12.61
N LEU A 106 15.30 1.86 -11.40
CA LEU A 106 16.52 1.09 -11.11
C LEU A 106 16.18 -0.27 -10.52
N TRP A 107 16.58 -1.35 -11.21
CA TRP A 107 16.40 -2.72 -10.75
C TRP A 107 17.62 -3.21 -9.97
N VAL A 108 17.40 -3.80 -8.79
CA VAL A 108 18.45 -4.38 -7.92
C VAL A 108 18.16 -5.86 -7.70
N VAL A 109 19.19 -6.70 -7.84
CA VAL A 109 19.11 -8.15 -7.61
C VAL A 109 19.91 -8.52 -6.37
N TRP A 110 19.29 -9.28 -5.47
CA TRP A 110 19.92 -9.83 -4.28
C TRP A 110 20.20 -11.31 -4.49
N TYR A 111 21.39 -11.75 -4.09
CA TYR A 111 21.76 -13.16 -4.10
C TYR A 111 21.65 -13.69 -2.67
N ASP A 112 20.76 -14.64 -2.45
CA ASP A 112 20.72 -15.37 -1.19
C ASP A 112 21.84 -16.41 -1.19
N THR A 113 22.85 -16.24 -0.33
CA THR A 113 24.02 -17.15 -0.27
C THR A 113 23.80 -18.36 0.62
N HIS A 114 22.56 -18.71 0.95
CA HIS A 114 22.25 -19.91 1.72
C HIS A 114 22.23 -21.16 0.84
N TRP A 115 23.41 -21.80 0.73
CA TRP A 115 23.58 -23.21 0.35
C TRP A 115 23.66 -24.08 1.60
#